data_AF-A0A7G9BE10-F1
#
_entry.id   AF-A0A7G9BE10-F1
#
_cell.length_a   1.000
_cell.length_b   1.000
_cell.length_c   1.000
_cell.angle_alpha   90.00
_cell.angle_beta   90.00
_cell.angle_gamma   90.00
#
_symmetry.space_group_name_H-M   'P 1'
#
loop_
_entity.id
_entity.type
_entity.pdbx_description
1 polymer ?
#
loop_
_entity_poly.entity_id
_entity_poly.type
_entity_poly.pdbx_seq_one_letter_code
_entity_poly.pdbx_strand_id
1 'polypeptide(L)'
;MKQTALLTLLSIYFSLSWCQAYSKQDSTGYEKQRERVNNLLQKRSQRFGEFDASLQSRTGIFGLKTKKDMQASIDILEEIVTTDNYIFKETKALLDFKDIEKQTIASQATESGERITGYINTISKLQKNQDALNREINILKKQRNIYINLLLFATTALLIVIFLLIRRSKKLTLK
;
A
#
# COMPACT_ATOMS: atom_id res chain seq x y z
N MET A 1 -9.98 -39.55 -12.48
CA MET A 1 -10.46 -38.21 -12.87
C MET A 1 -11.55 -37.65 -11.95
N LYS A 2 -12.54 -38.44 -11.49
CA LYS A 2 -13.59 -37.93 -10.58
C LYS A 2 -13.07 -37.53 -9.19
N GLN A 3 -12.12 -38.28 -8.62
CA GLN A 3 -11.55 -37.99 -7.30
C GLN A 3 -10.65 -36.73 -7.29
N THR A 4 -9.89 -36.49 -8.36
CA THR A 4 -9.07 -35.27 -8.52
C THR A 4 -9.91 -34.01 -8.71
N ALA A 5 -11.08 -34.14 -9.35
CA ALA A 5 -12.06 -33.05 -9.46
C ALA A 5 -12.73 -32.71 -8.11
N LEU A 6 -12.95 -33.71 -7.25
CA LEU A 6 -13.57 -33.52 -5.94
C LEU A 6 -12.59 -32.85 -4.94
N LEU A 7 -11.31 -33.23 -4.99
CA LEU A 7 -10.26 -32.59 -4.18
C LEU A 7 -10.01 -31.13 -4.58
N THR A 8 -10.07 -30.82 -5.88
CA THR A 8 -9.94 -29.43 -6.35
C THR A 8 -11.13 -28.58 -5.95
N LEU A 9 -12.36 -29.09 -6.04
CA LEU A 9 -13.55 -28.40 -5.53
C LEU A 9 -13.51 -28.16 -4.01
N LEU A 10 -13.03 -29.14 -3.23
CA LEU A 10 -12.87 -28.99 -1.78
C LEU A 10 -11.82 -27.93 -1.42
N SER A 11 -10.71 -27.86 -2.16
CA SER A 11 -9.68 -26.85 -1.96
C SER A 11 -10.17 -25.43 -2.27
N ILE A 12 -11.02 -25.29 -3.29
CA ILE A 12 -11.66 -24.01 -3.64
C ILE A 12 -12.65 -23.59 -2.55
N TYR A 13 -13.49 -24.52 -2.06
CA TYR A 13 -14.44 -24.26 -0.98
C TYR A 13 -13.75 -23.84 0.33
N PHE A 14 -12.62 -24.49 0.66
CA PHE A 14 -11.80 -24.12 1.81
C PHE A 14 -11.18 -22.72 1.61
N SER A 15 -10.65 -22.41 0.42
CA SER A 15 -10.07 -21.07 0.14
C SER A 15 -11.11 -19.94 0.20
N LEU A 16 -12.36 -20.19 -0.21
CA LEU A 16 -13.45 -19.20 -0.16
C LEU A 16 -13.88 -18.89 1.29
N SER A 17 -13.77 -19.87 2.18
CA SER A 17 -14.16 -19.71 3.60
C SER A 17 -13.15 -18.85 4.38
N TRP A 18 -11.88 -18.84 3.98
CA TRP A 18 -10.83 -18.01 4.59
C TRP A 18 -10.82 -16.56 4.10
N CYS A 19 -11.49 -16.25 2.99
CA CYS A 19 -11.56 -14.89 2.45
C CYS A 19 -12.47 -13.96 3.27
N GLN A 20 -13.41 -14.50 4.04
CA GLN A 20 -14.39 -13.69 4.78
C GLN A 20 -13.86 -13.09 6.10
N ALA A 21 -12.65 -13.45 6.54
CA ALA A 21 -12.10 -13.00 7.83
C ALA A 21 -11.30 -11.68 7.78
N TYR A 22 -11.10 -11.08 6.60
CA TYR A 22 -10.22 -9.92 6.41
C TYR A 22 -10.92 -8.57 6.19
N SER A 23 -12.19 -8.45 6.57
CA SER A 23 -12.88 -7.15 6.53
C SER A 23 -13.14 -6.61 7.93
N LYS A 24 -12.68 -5.37 8.19
CA LYS A 24 -12.99 -4.49 9.33
C LYS A 24 -12.04 -4.51 10.55
N GLN A 25 -10.74 -4.31 10.37
CA GLN A 25 -9.86 -4.03 11.52
C GLN A 25 -9.60 -2.52 11.77
N ASP A 26 -9.64 -1.67 10.74
CA ASP A 26 -9.10 -0.30 10.90
C ASP A 26 -10.15 0.79 11.23
N SER A 27 -11.46 0.57 11.03
CA SER A 27 -12.48 1.61 11.32
C SER A 27 -13.07 1.57 12.74
N THR A 28 -12.58 0.68 13.62
CA THR A 28 -13.27 0.39 14.89
C THR A 28 -13.13 1.50 15.93
N GLY A 29 -12.01 2.23 15.95
CA GLY A 29 -11.74 3.30 16.93
C GLY A 29 -12.50 4.58 16.63
N TYR A 30 -12.38 5.07 15.38
CA TYR A 30 -13.03 6.30 14.91
C TYR A 30 -14.56 6.21 15.00
N GLU A 31 -15.16 5.12 14.52
CA GLU A 31 -16.62 4.97 14.55
C GLU A 31 -17.16 4.87 15.98
N LYS A 32 -16.47 4.16 16.88
CA LYS A 32 -16.83 4.15 18.31
C LYS A 32 -16.74 5.54 18.94
N GLN A 33 -15.73 6.31 18.57
CA GLN A 33 -15.55 7.69 19.06
C GLN A 33 -16.67 8.61 18.55
N ARG A 34 -17.05 8.47 17.28
CA ARG A 34 -18.16 9.21 16.65
C ARG A 34 -19.51 8.85 17.29
N GLU A 35 -19.73 7.58 17.58
CA GLU A 35 -20.91 7.11 18.31
C GLU A 35 -21.01 7.75 19.70
N ARG A 36 -19.90 7.82 20.45
CA ARG A 36 -19.85 8.52 21.75
C ARG A 36 -20.24 9.99 21.65
N VAL A 37 -19.72 10.72 20.66
CA VAL A 37 -20.09 12.12 20.42
C VAL A 37 -21.57 12.25 20.13
N ASN A 38 -22.14 11.40 19.27
CA ASN A 38 -23.56 11.42 18.93
C ASN A 38 -24.45 11.15 20.16
N ASN A 39 -24.07 10.20 21.01
CA ASN A 39 -24.78 9.91 22.26
C ASN A 39 -24.78 11.12 23.21
N LEU A 40 -23.64 11.82 23.32
CA LEU A 40 -23.55 13.05 24.13
C LEU A 40 -24.40 14.19 23.54
N LEU A 41 -24.41 14.36 22.22
CA LEU A 41 -25.26 15.34 21.54
C LEU A 41 -26.75 15.06 21.75
N GLN A 42 -27.15 13.79 21.71
CA GLN A 42 -28.51 13.37 22.01
C GLN A 42 -28.88 13.68 23.46
N LYS A 43 -27.99 13.35 24.42
CA LYS A 43 -28.19 13.67 25.83
C LYS A 43 -28.35 15.18 26.04
N ARG A 44 -27.48 15.99 25.42
CA ARG A 44 -27.58 17.45 25.44
C ARG A 44 -28.92 17.94 24.91
N SER A 45 -29.36 17.40 23.76
CA SER A 45 -30.65 17.78 23.16
C SER A 45 -31.83 17.48 24.09
N GLN A 46 -31.81 16.33 24.77
CA GLN A 46 -32.84 15.98 25.74
C GLN A 46 -32.84 16.95 26.93
N ARG A 47 -31.66 17.23 27.52
CA ARG A 47 -31.52 18.16 28.66
C ARG A 47 -31.94 19.58 28.30
N PHE A 48 -31.67 20.03 27.08
CA PHE A 48 -32.17 21.31 26.59
C PHE A 48 -33.71 21.36 26.55
N GLY A 49 -34.36 20.28 26.10
CA GLY A 49 -35.83 20.18 26.14
C GLY A 49 -36.38 20.22 27.57
N GLU A 50 -35.72 19.55 28.52
CA GLU A 50 -36.06 19.60 29.95
C GLU A 50 -35.88 21.01 30.53
N PHE A 51 -34.81 21.71 30.13
CA PHE A 51 -34.56 23.09 30.51
C PHE A 51 -35.67 24.02 30.01
N ASP A 52 -36.05 23.92 28.73
CA ASP A 52 -37.12 24.73 28.15
C ASP A 52 -38.46 24.48 28.87
N ALA A 53 -38.77 23.22 29.22
CA ALA A 53 -39.95 22.89 30.01
C ALA A 53 -39.87 23.50 31.43
N SER A 54 -38.70 23.48 32.06
CA SER A 54 -38.48 24.08 33.39
C SER A 54 -38.65 25.61 33.38
N LEU A 55 -38.31 26.27 32.27
CA LEU A 55 -38.53 27.71 32.10
C LEU A 55 -40.02 28.07 32.08
N GLN A 56 -40.88 27.17 31.61
CA GLN A 56 -42.32 27.39 31.59
C GLN A 56 -43.01 27.06 32.92
N SER A 57 -42.38 26.27 33.80
CA SER A 57 -42.97 25.91 35.09
C SER A 57 -43.06 27.12 36.03
N ARG A 58 -44.24 27.28 36.65
CA ARG A 58 -44.54 28.33 37.64
C ARG A 58 -45.43 27.75 38.73
N THR A 59 -44.84 27.38 39.86
CA THR A 59 -45.57 26.73 40.96
C THR A 59 -45.98 27.68 42.08
N GLY A 60 -45.65 28.98 41.97
CA GLY A 60 -45.98 29.98 42.98
C GLY A 60 -47.47 30.32 43.04
N ILE A 61 -47.92 30.76 44.22
CA ILE A 61 -49.32 31.05 44.57
C ILE A 61 -50.01 32.07 43.64
N PHE A 62 -49.24 32.84 42.85
CA PHE A 62 -49.74 33.82 41.87
C PHE A 62 -49.27 33.56 40.44
N GLY A 63 -48.92 32.31 40.10
CA GLY A 63 -48.32 31.99 38.80
C GLY A 63 -46.95 32.64 38.61
N LEU A 64 -46.24 32.91 39.71
CA LEU A 64 -44.86 33.38 39.73
C LEU A 64 -43.91 32.18 39.83
N LYS A 65 -42.70 32.32 39.28
CA LYS A 65 -41.64 31.34 39.50
C LYS A 65 -41.19 31.36 40.95
N THR A 66 -41.10 30.19 41.56
CA THR A 66 -40.53 30.05 42.91
C THR A 66 -39.01 29.90 42.85
N LYS A 67 -38.33 30.10 43.99
CA LYS A 67 -36.89 29.78 44.12
C LYS A 67 -36.59 28.33 43.73
N LYS A 68 -37.49 27.40 44.06
CA LYS A 68 -37.34 25.98 43.73
C LYS A 68 -37.42 25.75 42.21
N ASP A 69 -38.34 26.41 41.51
CA ASP A 69 -38.46 26.34 40.05
C ASP A 69 -37.20 26.88 39.36
N MET A 70 -36.64 27.98 39.89
CA MET A 70 -35.38 28.56 39.39
C MET A 70 -34.19 27.64 39.65
N GLN A 71 -34.08 27.05 40.84
CA GLN A 71 -33.00 26.13 41.17
C GLN A 71 -33.01 24.91 40.24
N ALA A 72 -34.16 24.30 40.00
CA ALA A 72 -34.29 23.19 39.05
C ALA A 72 -33.82 23.57 37.63
N SER A 73 -34.13 24.79 37.18
CA SER A 73 -33.66 25.28 35.87
C SER A 73 -32.14 25.44 35.84
N ILE A 74 -31.54 25.93 36.93
CA ILE A 74 -30.09 26.09 37.08
C ILE A 74 -29.38 24.73 37.11
N ASP A 75 -29.92 23.76 37.84
CA ASP A 75 -29.34 22.42 37.95
C ASP A 75 -29.31 21.72 36.56
N ILE A 76 -30.37 21.87 35.76
CA ILE A 76 -30.40 21.35 34.37
C ILE A 76 -29.35 22.07 33.51
N LEU A 77 -29.22 23.40 33.65
CA LEU A 77 -28.24 24.18 32.91
C LEU A 77 -26.79 23.75 33.25
N GLU A 78 -26.51 23.45 34.51
CA GLU A 78 -25.22 22.92 34.94
C GLU A 78 -24.92 21.56 34.28
N GLU A 79 -25.92 20.67 34.19
CA GLU A 79 -25.75 19.38 33.51
C GLU A 79 -25.55 19.55 31.98
N ILE A 80 -26.22 20.53 31.36
CA ILE A 80 -26.00 20.88 29.95
C ILE A 80 -24.56 21.32 29.74
N VAL A 81 -24.05 22.27 30.55
CA VAL A 81 -22.67 22.77 30.44
C VAL A 81 -21.66 21.64 30.66
N THR A 82 -21.93 20.77 31.63
CA THR A 82 -21.10 19.58 31.88
C THR A 82 -21.08 18.64 30.67
N THR A 83 -22.24 18.41 30.04
CA THR A 83 -22.36 17.59 28.83
C THR A 83 -21.62 18.24 27.65
N ASP A 84 -21.68 19.57 27.51
CA ASP A 84 -20.97 20.32 26.48
C ASP A 84 -19.45 20.18 26.63
N ASN A 85 -18.93 20.21 27.86
CA ASN A 85 -17.52 19.95 28.12
C ASN A 85 -17.09 18.54 27.68
N TYR A 86 -17.92 17.52 27.93
CA TYR A 86 -17.66 16.17 27.42
C TYR A 86 -17.72 16.12 25.89
N ILE A 87 -18.70 16.78 25.25
CA ILE A 87 -18.78 16.86 23.78
C ILE A 87 -17.50 17.47 23.21
N PHE A 88 -17.01 18.57 23.79
CA PHE A 88 -15.77 19.21 23.34
C PHE A 88 -14.57 18.26 23.43
N LYS A 89 -14.43 17.54 24.56
CA LYS A 89 -13.34 16.58 24.74
C LYS A 89 -13.39 15.45 23.72
N GLU A 90 -14.56 14.83 23.54
CA GLU A 90 -14.71 13.70 22.63
C GLU A 90 -14.59 14.11 21.15
N THR A 91 -15.04 15.33 20.80
CA THR A 91 -14.90 15.89 19.45
C THR A 91 -13.44 16.23 19.14
N LYS A 92 -12.68 16.74 20.11
CA LYS A 92 -11.25 16.96 19.97
C LYS A 92 -10.51 15.64 19.69
N ALA A 93 -10.80 14.59 20.47
CA ALA A 93 -10.23 13.28 20.23
C ALA A 93 -10.58 12.75 18.82
N LEU A 94 -11.79 13.02 18.31
CA LEU A 94 -12.19 12.65 16.95
C LEU A 94 -11.37 13.39 15.87
N LEU A 95 -11.03 14.66 16.10
CA LEU A 95 -10.15 15.43 15.22
C LEU A 95 -8.72 14.88 15.25
N ASP A 96 -8.19 14.59 16.44
CA ASP A 96 -6.85 14.02 16.61
C ASP A 96 -6.71 12.68 15.86
N PHE A 97 -7.73 11.81 15.90
CA PHE A 97 -7.74 10.57 15.11
C PHE A 97 -7.62 10.82 13.61
N LYS A 98 -8.32 11.83 13.08
CA LYS A 98 -8.29 12.19 11.66
C LYS A 98 -6.94 12.78 11.24
N ASP A 99 -6.32 13.55 12.12
CA ASP A 99 -4.99 14.11 11.87
C ASP A 99 -3.91 13.01 11.86
N ILE A 100 -3.99 12.05 12.79
CA ILE A 100 -3.13 10.86 12.81
C ILE A 100 -3.30 10.05 11.51
N GLU A 101 -4.55 9.77 11.11
CA GLU A 101 -4.83 9.04 9.86
C GLU A 101 -4.21 9.75 8.64
N LYS A 102 -4.39 11.06 8.54
CA LYS A 102 -3.80 11.88 7.47
C LYS A 102 -2.27 11.81 7.48
N GLN A 103 -1.65 11.89 8.66
CA GLN A 103 -0.20 11.79 8.80
C GLN A 103 0.31 10.40 8.40
N THR A 104 -0.38 9.33 8.79
CA THR A 104 -0.05 7.96 8.40
C THR A 104 -0.11 7.79 6.89
N ILE A 105 -1.17 8.26 6.23
CA ILE A 105 -1.31 8.19 4.77
C ILE A 105 -0.18 8.96 4.08
N ALA A 106 0.12 10.19 4.54
CA ALA A 106 1.20 10.99 3.97
C ALA A 106 2.57 10.33 4.14
N SER A 107 2.83 9.75 5.30
CA SER A 107 4.06 9.00 5.60
C SER A 107 4.21 7.77 4.70
N GLN A 108 3.15 6.96 4.58
CA GLN A 108 3.13 5.77 3.71
C GLN A 108 3.34 6.13 2.24
N ALA A 109 2.75 7.24 1.76
CA ALA A 109 2.96 7.73 0.41
C ALA A 109 4.43 8.14 0.18
N THR A 110 5.02 8.83 1.16
CA THR A 110 6.43 9.27 1.12
C THR A 110 7.37 8.06 1.10
N GLU A 111 7.20 7.12 2.03
CA GLU A 111 7.99 5.89 2.12
C GLU A 111 7.86 5.05 0.83
N SER A 112 6.65 4.95 0.27
CA SER A 112 6.44 4.27 -1.01
C SER A 112 7.18 4.96 -2.16
N GLY A 113 7.14 6.30 -2.21
CA GLY A 113 7.89 7.08 -3.20
C GLY A 113 9.40 6.88 -3.09
N GLU A 114 9.94 6.85 -1.87
CA GLU A 114 11.35 6.55 -1.62
C GLU A 114 11.74 5.13 -2.07
N ARG A 115 10.91 4.13 -1.75
CA ARG A 115 11.12 2.74 -2.20
C ARG A 115 11.11 2.64 -3.72
N ILE A 116 10.12 3.27 -4.39
CA ILE A 116 10.02 3.31 -5.86
C ILE A 116 11.27 3.95 -6.45
N THR A 117 11.73 5.07 -5.91
CA THR A 117 12.95 5.76 -6.35
C THR A 117 14.18 4.86 -6.19
N GLY A 118 14.29 4.13 -5.07
CA GLY A 118 15.33 3.13 -4.84
C GLY A 118 15.30 1.99 -5.87
N TYR A 119 14.11 1.50 -6.22
CA TYR A 119 13.94 0.48 -7.27
C TYR A 119 14.32 1.02 -8.65
N ILE A 120 13.90 2.23 -9.02
CA ILE A 120 14.28 2.88 -10.28
C ILE A 120 15.81 2.99 -10.39
N ASN A 121 16.47 3.42 -9.32
CA ASN A 121 17.93 3.52 -9.28
C ASN A 121 18.61 2.15 -9.45
N THR A 122 18.07 1.11 -8.80
CA THR A 122 18.60 -0.25 -8.90
C THR A 122 18.41 -0.82 -10.31
N ILE A 123 17.22 -0.69 -10.88
CA ILE A 123 16.91 -1.09 -12.25
C ILE A 123 17.84 -0.37 -13.23
N SER A 124 18.04 0.94 -13.07
CA SER A 124 18.95 1.71 -13.92
C SER A 124 20.40 1.23 -13.85
N LYS A 125 20.88 0.85 -12.66
CA LYS A 125 22.21 0.25 -12.49
C LYS A 125 22.30 -1.12 -13.18
N LEU A 126 21.29 -1.96 -13.03
CA LEU A 126 21.23 -3.28 -13.67
C LEU A 126 21.22 -3.15 -15.20
N GLN A 127 20.44 -2.22 -15.75
CA GLN A 127 20.42 -1.94 -17.19
C GLN A 127 21.80 -1.49 -17.70
N LYS A 128 22.47 -0.56 -17.01
CA LYS A 128 23.83 -0.13 -17.37
C LYS A 128 24.84 -1.29 -17.37
N ASN A 129 24.76 -2.18 -16.37
CA ASN A 129 25.61 -3.36 -16.27
C ASN A 129 25.32 -4.35 -17.41
N GLN A 130 24.04 -4.57 -17.73
CA GLN A 130 23.64 -5.42 -18.84
C GLN A 130 24.15 -4.87 -20.18
N ASP A 131 24.06 -3.56 -20.41
CA ASP A 131 24.59 -2.91 -21.61
C ASP A 131 26.12 -2.98 -21.69
N ALA A 132 26.82 -2.92 -20.55
CA ALA A 132 28.27 -3.09 -20.49
C ALA A 132 28.67 -4.53 -20.85
N LEU A 133 28.01 -5.53 -20.24
CA LEU A 133 28.25 -6.95 -20.53
C LEU A 133 27.95 -7.30 -21.99
N ASN A 134 26.84 -6.78 -22.54
CA ASN A 134 26.49 -6.99 -23.94
C ASN A 134 27.55 -6.39 -24.89
N ARG A 135 28.09 -5.21 -24.56
CA ARG A 135 29.19 -4.62 -25.32
C ARG A 135 30.46 -5.48 -25.26
N GLU A 136 30.82 -5.98 -24.09
CA GLU A 136 31.97 -6.85 -23.91
C GLU A 136 31.82 -8.16 -24.70
N ILE A 137 30.65 -8.81 -24.62
CA ILE A 137 30.34 -10.01 -25.41
C ILE A 137 30.48 -9.74 -26.91
N ASN A 138 30.01 -8.59 -27.40
CA ASN A 138 30.11 -8.23 -28.81
C ASN A 138 31.57 -8.00 -29.25
N ILE A 139 32.38 -7.37 -28.41
CA ILE A 139 33.82 -7.20 -28.65
C ILE A 139 34.50 -8.57 -28.73
N LEU A 140 34.27 -9.44 -27.75
CA LEU A 140 34.84 -10.79 -27.70
C LEU A 140 34.39 -11.64 -28.89
N LYS A 141 33.11 -11.58 -29.28
CA LYS A 141 32.60 -12.26 -30.49
C LYS A 141 33.29 -11.77 -31.75
N LYS A 142 33.49 -10.45 -31.90
CA LYS A 142 34.19 -9.86 -33.05
C LYS A 142 35.63 -10.33 -33.11
N GLN A 143 36.36 -10.28 -32.00
CA GLN A 143 37.74 -10.77 -31.91
C GLN A 143 37.82 -12.26 -32.26
N ARG A 144 36.96 -13.09 -31.65
CA ARG A 144 36.88 -14.53 -31.95
C ARG A 144 36.65 -14.80 -33.43
N ASN A 145 35.72 -14.08 -34.08
CA ASN A 145 35.45 -14.25 -35.50
C ASN A 145 36.66 -13.88 -36.36
N ILE A 146 37.43 -12.83 -35.98
CA ILE A 146 38.68 -12.49 -36.67
C ILE A 146 39.70 -13.63 -36.54
N TYR A 147 39.90 -14.17 -35.34
CA TYR A 147 40.82 -15.30 -35.13
C TYR A 147 40.38 -16.56 -35.89
N ILE A 148 39.09 -16.89 -35.88
CA ILE A 148 38.54 -18.03 -36.64
C ILE A 148 38.79 -17.83 -38.13
N ASN A 149 38.48 -16.64 -38.69
CA ASN A 149 38.69 -16.35 -40.11
C ASN A 149 40.17 -16.44 -40.50
N LEU A 150 41.07 -15.91 -39.65
CA LEU A 150 42.52 -15.99 -39.88
C LEU A 150 43.02 -17.44 -39.88
N LEU A 151 42.54 -18.25 -38.93
CA LEU A 151 42.89 -19.68 -38.84
C LEU A 151 42.39 -20.44 -40.08
N LEU A 152 41.16 -20.16 -40.53
CA LEU A 152 40.56 -20.76 -41.74
C LEU A 152 41.35 -20.39 -43.01
N PHE A 153 41.80 -19.14 -43.11
CA PHE A 153 42.68 -18.71 -44.21
C PHE A 153 44.05 -19.39 -44.16
N ALA A 154 44.66 -19.50 -42.98
CA ALA A 154 45.94 -20.18 -42.81
C ALA A 154 45.88 -21.66 -43.18
N THR A 155 44.83 -22.38 -42.75
CA THR A 155 44.67 -23.81 -43.06
C THR A 155 44.41 -24.06 -44.54
N THR A 156 43.56 -23.25 -45.18
CA THR A 156 43.33 -23.33 -46.64
C THR A 156 44.59 -23.05 -47.45
N ALA A 157 45.38 -22.03 -47.08
CA ALA A 157 46.67 -21.76 -47.72
C ALA A 157 47.64 -22.95 -47.58
N LEU A 158 47.71 -23.56 -46.40
CA LEU A 158 48.56 -24.73 -46.13
C LEU A 158 48.14 -25.94 -46.99
N LEU A 159 46.83 -26.19 -47.12
CA LEU A 159 46.28 -27.23 -47.99
C LEU A 159 46.63 -27.00 -49.47
N ILE A 160 46.57 -25.75 -49.95
CA ILE A 160 46.96 -25.40 -51.32
C ILE A 160 48.45 -25.67 -51.54
N VAL A 161 49.31 -25.27 -50.61
CA VAL A 161 50.76 -25.52 -50.69
C VAL A 161 51.06 -27.02 -50.72
N ILE A 162 50.44 -27.81 -49.83
CA ILE A 162 50.59 -29.27 -49.82
C ILE A 162 50.15 -29.88 -51.16
N PHE A 163 49.00 -29.45 -51.70
CA PHE A 163 48.51 -29.91 -52.99
C PHE A 163 49.48 -29.61 -54.14
N LEU A 164 50.06 -28.40 -54.17
CA LEU A 164 51.05 -28.01 -55.18
C LEU A 164 52.34 -28.83 -55.06
N LEU A 165 52.82 -29.10 -53.84
CA LEU A 165 54.01 -29.94 -53.62
C LEU A 165 53.79 -31.38 -54.10
N ILE A 166 52.63 -31.97 -53.82
CA ILE A 166 52.26 -33.32 -54.31
C ILE A 166 52.18 -33.33 -55.85
N ARG A 167 51.61 -32.28 -56.46
CA ARG A 167 51.54 -32.19 -57.93
C ARG A 167 52.92 -32.03 -58.55
N ARG A 168 53.84 -31.32 -57.89
CA ARG A 168 55.23 -31.14 -58.36
C ARG A 168 56.04 -32.43 -58.22
N SER A 169 55.93 -33.17 -57.11
CA SER A 169 56.65 -34.43 -56.93
C SER A 169 56.23 -35.50 -57.95
N LYS A 170 54.92 -35.60 -58.27
CA LYS A 170 54.42 -36.51 -59.32
C LYS A 170 54.94 -36.19 -60.73
N LYS A 171 55.28 -34.93 -61.02
CA LYS A 171 55.89 -34.54 -62.32
C LYS A 171 57.38 -34.88 -62.41
N LEU A 172 58.07 -35.04 -61.28
CA LEU A 172 59.50 -35.36 -61.21
C LEU A 172 59.78 -36.87 -61.29
N THR A 173 58.82 -37.72 -60.94
CA THR A 173 58.91 -39.19 -61.05
C THR A 173 58.45 -39.77 -62.41
N LEU A 174 57.96 -38.93 -63.32
CA LEU A 174 57.45 -39.30 -64.65
C LEU A 174 58.37 -38.83 -65.80
N LYS A 175 59.63 -38.54 -65.48
CA LYS A 175 60.69 -38.17 -66.41
C LYS A 175 61.88 -39.09 -66.18
#